data_AF-A0AAD6UKP3-F1
#
_entry.id   AF-A0AAD6UKP3-F1
#
_cell.length_a   1.000
_cell.length_b   1.000
_cell.length_c   1.000
_cell.angle_alpha   90.00
_cell.angle_beta   90.00
_cell.angle_gamma   90.00
#
_symmetry.space_group_name_H-M   'P 1'
#
loop_
_entity.id
_entity.type
_entity.pdbx_description
1 polymer ?
#
loop_
_entity_poly.entity_id
_entity_poly.type
_entity_poly.pdbx_seq_one_letter_code
_entity_poly.pdbx_strand_id
1 'polypeptide(L)'
;MADSLAPVCTSLKQEYDSCFNVWFEGYLEPLATTATEAQRTSHYQRKAEEFQAKCGKVYAEYQNCLQSAVKQRGIEPLLQQAREEHPLREAHPPADSPPNSK
;
A
#
# COMPACT_ATOMS: atom_id res chain seq x y z
N MET A 1 4.70 -8.84 15.14
CA MET A 1 4.63 -8.25 13.77
C MET A 1 4.73 -9.38 12.76
N ALA A 2 4.23 -9.18 11.54
CA ALA A 2 4.27 -10.23 10.52
C ALA A 2 5.66 -10.31 9.86
N ASP A 3 6.04 -11.51 9.42
CA ASP A 3 7.25 -11.72 8.64
C ASP A 3 7.08 -11.24 7.19
N SER A 4 8.21 -10.94 6.54
CA SER A 4 8.23 -10.61 5.12
C SER A 4 8.28 -11.88 4.24
N LEU A 5 8.01 -11.72 2.94
CA LEU A 5 8.10 -12.79 1.93
C LEU A 5 9.48 -13.45 1.86
N ALA A 6 10.52 -12.68 2.15
CA ALA A 6 11.89 -13.14 2.30
C ALA A 6 12.42 -12.77 3.70
N PRO A 7 13.05 -13.71 4.43
CA PRO A 7 13.54 -13.45 5.80
C PRO A 7 14.51 -12.27 5.90
N VAL A 8 15.32 -12.04 4.86
CA VAL A 8 16.26 -10.92 4.78
C VAL A 8 15.56 -9.55 4.82
N CYS A 9 14.29 -9.47 4.41
CA CYS A 9 13.51 -8.24 4.41
C CYS A 9 12.70 -8.04 5.70
N THR A 10 12.66 -9.01 6.63
CA THR A 10 11.79 -8.94 7.81
C THR A 10 12.16 -7.81 8.76
N SER A 11 13.46 -7.55 9.01
CA SER A 11 13.88 -6.44 9.88
C SER A 11 13.45 -5.08 9.31
N LEU A 12 13.67 -4.87 8.01
CA LEU A 12 13.25 -3.64 7.31
C LEU A 12 11.73 -3.48 7.33
N LYS A 13 10.98 -4.58 7.17
CA LYS A 13 9.51 -4.57 7.28
C LYS A 13 9.06 -4.12 8.66
N GLN A 14 9.65 -4.67 9.72
CA GLN A 14 9.27 -4.36 11.10
C GLN A 14 9.54 -2.89 11.45
N GLU A 15 10.66 -2.34 10.98
CA GLU A 15 10.98 -0.92 11.16
C GLU A 15 10.01 -0.02 10.38
N TYR A 16 9.74 -0.36 9.11
CA TYR A 16 8.77 0.35 8.28
C TYR A 16 7.36 0.32 8.89
N ASP A 17 6.85 -0.86 9.22
CA ASP A 17 5.50 -1.06 9.78
C ASP A 17 5.35 -0.28 11.10
N SER A 18 6.39 -0.25 11.94
CA SER A 18 6.37 0.52 13.19
C SER A 18 6.28 2.03 12.93
N CYS A 19 7.07 2.56 12.00
CA CYS A 19 7.00 3.98 11.61
C CYS A 19 5.65 4.32 10.98
N PHE A 20 5.19 3.47 10.06
CA PHE A 20 3.93 3.64 9.35
C PHE A 20 2.75 3.67 10.32
N ASN A 21 2.67 2.75 11.28
CA ASN A 21 1.53 2.69 12.21
C ASN A 21 1.39 3.99 13.01
N VAL A 22 2.50 4.54 13.52
CA VAL A 22 2.50 5.82 14.24
C VAL A 22 2.06 6.97 13.34
N TRP A 23 2.55 7.04 12.11
CA TRP A 23 2.11 8.04 11.14
C TRP A 23 0.63 7.87 10.76
N PHE A 24 0.19 6.62 10.60
CA PHE A 24 -1.13 6.25 10.10
C PHE A 24 -2.23 6.58 11.10
N GLU A 25 -1.99 6.39 12.40
CA GLU A 25 -2.92 6.83 13.45
C GLU A 25 -3.24 8.32 13.32
N GLY A 26 -2.21 9.16 13.15
CA GLY A 26 -2.41 10.61 12.93
C GLY A 26 -2.95 10.97 11.54
N TYR A 27 -2.82 10.09 10.54
CA TYR A 27 -3.41 10.28 9.22
C TYR A 27 -4.92 10.04 9.23
N LEU A 28 -5.38 9.09 10.05
CA LEU A 28 -6.79 8.72 10.19
C LEU A 28 -7.63 9.71 11.02
N GLU A 29 -7.00 10.67 11.70
CA GLU A 29 -7.72 11.67 12.48
C GLU A 29 -8.73 12.43 11.59
N PRO A 30 -10.01 12.49 11.99
CA PRO A 30 -11.05 13.08 11.16
C PRO A 30 -10.84 14.58 11.00
N LEU A 31 -10.84 15.04 9.75
CA LEU A 31 -10.93 16.46 9.46
C LEU A 31 -12.31 17.00 9.84
N ALA A 32 -12.37 18.26 10.25
CA ALA A 32 -13.62 18.93 10.55
C ALA A 32 -14.62 18.77 9.38
N THR A 33 -15.88 18.48 9.70
CA THR A 33 -16.94 18.29 8.68
C THR A 33 -17.19 19.54 7.84
N THR A 34 -16.79 20.71 8.35
CA THR A 34 -16.85 22.00 7.67
C THR A 34 -15.58 22.33 6.87
N ALA A 35 -14.60 21.44 6.82
CA ALA A 35 -13.35 21.66 6.10
C ALA A 35 -13.60 21.77 4.60
N THR A 36 -13.03 22.81 3.99
CA THR A 36 -13.09 23.02 2.54
C THR A 36 -12.19 22.03 1.81
N GLU A 37 -12.44 21.82 0.52
CA GLU A 37 -11.62 20.95 -0.33
C GLU A 37 -10.13 21.34 -0.32
N ALA A 38 -9.86 22.64 -0.29
CA ALA A 38 -8.50 23.17 -0.18
C ALA A 38 -7.82 22.77 1.14
N GLN A 39 -8.55 22.81 2.26
CA GLN A 39 -8.04 22.40 3.58
C GLN A 39 -7.81 20.89 3.65
N ARG A 40 -8.68 20.09 3.02
CA ARG A 40 -8.52 18.64 2.94
C ARG A 40 -7.29 18.27 2.12
N THR A 41 -7.13 18.91 0.95
CA THR A 41 -5.97 18.70 0.08
C THR A 41 -4.67 19.08 0.78
N SER A 42 -4.61 20.23 1.44
CA SER A 42 -3.40 20.67 2.16
C SER A 42 -3.08 19.75 3.35
N HIS A 43 -4.09 19.23 4.04
CA HIS A 43 -3.87 18.24 5.10
C HIS A 43 -3.21 16.97 4.57
N TYR A 44 -3.73 16.40 3.47
CA TYR A 44 -3.17 15.19 2.88
C TYR A 44 -1.75 15.41 2.34
N GLN A 45 -1.49 16.56 1.72
CA GLN A 45 -0.14 16.94 1.28
C GLN A 45 0.83 17.00 2.46
N ARG A 46 0.47 17.71 3.54
CA ARG A 46 1.30 17.79 4.75
C ARG A 46 1.57 16.41 5.35
N LYS A 47 0.56 15.54 5.38
CA LYS A 47 0.73 14.16 5.86
C LYS A 47 1.62 13.32 4.95
N ALA A 48 1.56 13.51 3.64
CA ALA A 48 2.46 12.85 2.69
C ALA A 48 3.91 13.32 2.88
N GLU A 49 4.13 14.62 3.08
CA GLU A 49 5.45 15.17 3.41
C GLU A 49 5.97 14.62 4.75
N GLU A 50 5.11 14.55 5.76
CA GLU A 50 5.42 13.95 7.06
C GLU A 50 5.84 12.48 6.92
N PHE A 51 5.10 11.69 6.14
CA PHE A 51 5.46 10.30 5.84
C PHE A 51 6.82 10.20 5.18
N GLN A 52 7.06 11.02 4.15
CA GLN A 52 8.31 10.99 3.41
C GLN A 52 9.50 11.34 4.31
N ALA A 53 9.34 12.35 5.18
CA ALA A 53 10.38 12.77 6.11
C ALA A 53 10.67 11.73 7.20
N LYS A 54 9.65 11.03 7.70
CA LYS A 54 9.80 10.08 8.82
C LYS A 54 10.07 8.65 8.38
N CYS A 55 9.29 8.14 7.43
CA CYS A 55 9.26 6.73 7.04
C CYS A 55 9.79 6.47 5.63
N GLY A 56 9.93 7.52 4.80
CA GLY A 56 10.22 7.38 3.37
C GLY A 56 11.52 6.61 3.06
N LYS A 57 12.58 6.83 3.83
CA LYS A 57 13.86 6.12 3.65
C LYS A 57 13.71 4.61 3.92
N VAL A 58 13.18 4.24 5.09
CA VAL A 58 13.00 2.84 5.50
C VAL A 58 12.01 2.14 4.56
N TYR A 59 10.96 2.83 4.14
CA TYR A 59 10.03 2.33 3.13
C TYR A 59 10.73 1.99 1.82
N ALA A 60 11.58 2.88 1.30
CA ALA A 60 12.30 2.63 0.05
C ALA A 60 13.25 1.43 0.15
N GLU A 61 13.98 1.31 1.26
CA GLU A 61 14.87 0.17 1.52
C GLU A 61 14.10 -1.15 1.61
N TYR A 62 12.99 -1.17 2.35
CA TYR A 62 12.09 -2.32 2.44
C TYR A 62 11.49 -2.69 1.08
N GLN A 63 10.96 -1.70 0.35
CA GLN A 63 10.33 -1.90 -0.96
C GLN A 63 11.32 -2.52 -1.95
N ASN A 64 12.56 -2.02 -1.98
CA ASN A 64 13.60 -2.57 -2.85
C ASN A 64 13.91 -4.04 -2.50
N CYS A 65 14.06 -4.36 -1.22
CA CYS A 65 14.27 -5.73 -0.76
C CYS A 65 13.12 -6.66 -1.17
N LEU A 66 11.88 -6.20 -0.97
CA LEU A 66 10.67 -6.95 -1.32
C LEU A 66 10.56 -7.20 -2.83
N GLN A 67 10.84 -6.18 -3.65
CA GLN A 67 10.80 -6.31 -5.11
C GLN A 67 11.79 -7.37 -5.62
N SER A 68 13.00 -7.43 -5.05
CA SER A 68 13.95 -8.51 -5.37
C SER A 68 13.38 -9.89 -5.03
N ALA A 69 12.75 -10.05 -3.86
CA ALA A 69 12.12 -11.31 -3.45
C ALA A 69 10.94 -11.71 -4.34
N VAL A 70 10.10 -10.75 -4.75
CA VAL A 70 8.98 -10.96 -5.69
C VAL A 70 9.49 -11.48 -7.04
N LYS A 71 10.55 -10.86 -7.57
CA LYS A 71 11.20 -11.29 -8.82
C LYS A 71 11.75 -12.70 -8.72
N GLN A 72 12.46 -13.03 -7.64
CA GLN A 72 13.03 -14.36 -7.42
C GLN A 72 11.97 -15.46 -7.33
N ARG A 73 10.75 -15.12 -6.87
CA ARG A 73 9.62 -16.06 -6.81
C ARG A 73 8.81 -16.15 -8.10
N GLY A 74 9.08 -15.31 -9.09
CA GLY A 74 8.38 -15.34 -10.38
C GLY A 74 6.90 -14.92 -10.33
N ILE A 75 6.47 -14.26 -9.25
CA ILE A 75 5.07 -13.81 -9.07
C ILE A 75 4.82 -12.38 -9.55
N GLU A 76 5.86 -11.70 -10.07
CA GLU A 76 5.78 -10.34 -10.59
C GLU A 76 4.65 -10.12 -11.63
N PRO A 77 4.47 -10.96 -12.67
CA PRO A 77 3.41 -10.73 -13.65
C PRO A 77 1.99 -10.86 -13.06
N LEU A 78 1.79 -11.82 -12.15
CA LEU A 78 0.51 -12.01 -11.47
C LEU A 78 0.19 -10.83 -10.54
N LEU A 79 1.20 -10.35 -9.81
CA LEU A 79 1.04 -9.18 -8.95
C LEU A 79 0.76 -7.91 -9.76
N GLN A 80 1.41 -7.75 -10.92
CA GLN A 80 1.18 -6.59 -11.78
C GLN A 80 -0.23 -6.57 -12.34
N GLN A 81 -0.72 -7.72 -12.85
CA GLN A 81 -2.11 -7.85 -13.29
C GLN A 81 -3.09 -7.47 -12.17
N ALA A 82 -2.93 -8.05 -10.97
CA ALA A 82 -3.81 -7.77 -9.84
C ALA A 82 -3.77 -6.30 -9.37
N ARG A 83 -2.67 -5.58 -9.60
CA ARG A 83 -2.56 -4.14 -9.28
C ARG A 83 -3.27 -3.23 -10.27
N GLU A 84 -3.45 -3.70 -11.51
CA GLU A 84 -4.18 -2.99 -12.56
C GLU A 84 -5.70 -3.21 -12.44
N GLU A 85 -6.11 -4.27 -11.76
CA GLU A 85 -7.52 -4.53 -11.45
C GLU A 85 -8.10 -3.47 -10.50
N HIS A 86 -9.33 -3.05 -10.76
CA HIS A 86 -10.06 -2.06 -9.97
C HIS A 86 -11.31 -2.69 -9.32
N PRO A 87 -11.14 -3.61 -8.34
CA PRO A 87 -12.22 -4.48 -7.84
C PRO A 87 -13.38 -3.72 -7.17
N LEU A 88 -13.20 -2.45 -6.81
CA LEU A 88 -14.26 -1.61 -6.25
C LEU A 88 -15.02 -0.79 -7.29
N ARG A 89 -14.53 -0.71 -8.54
CA ARG A 89 -15.20 -0.03 -9.66
C ARG A 89 -16.03 -0.99 -10.49
N GLU A 90 -15.57 -2.23 -10.61
CA GLU A 90 -16.24 -3.29 -11.36
C GLU A 90 -16.91 -4.24 -10.38
N ALA A 91 -18.25 -4.38 -10.46
CA ALA A 91 -18.93 -5.44 -9.75
C ALA A 91 -18.55 -6.77 -10.39
N HIS A 92 -17.83 -7.63 -9.66
CA HIS A 92 -17.59 -8.99 -10.13
C HIS A 92 -18.95 -9.66 -10.38
N PRO A 93 -19.21 -10.19 -11.60
CA PRO A 93 -20.35 -11.07 -11.79
C PRO A 93 -20.20 -12.27 -10.84
N PRO A 94 -21.30 -12.82 -10.30
CA PRO A 94 -21.23 -13.96 -9.41
C PRO A 94 -20.46 -15.11 -10.09
N ALA A 95 -19.67 -15.82 -9.29
CA ALA A 95 -18.68 -16.81 -9.71
C ALA A 95 -19.23 -18.01 -10.53
N ASP A 96 -20.56 -18.09 -10.72
CA ASP A 96 -21.26 -19.15 -11.45
C ASP A 96 -21.59 -18.82 -12.91
N SER A 97 -20.91 -17.83 -13.51
CA SER A 97 -21.12 -17.51 -14.93
C SER A 97 -20.42 -18.57 -15.81
N PRO A 98 -21.14 -19.36 -16.63
CA PRO A 98 -20.51 -20.39 -17.47
C PRO A 98 -19.58 -19.75 -18.52
N PRO A 99 -18.50 -20.44 -18.92
CA PRO A 99 -17.55 -19.91 -19.89
C PRO A 99 -18.27 -19.65 -21.21
N ASN A 100 -18.18 -18.40 -21.68
CA ASN A 100 -18.77 -17.95 -22.93
C ASN A 100 -18.04 -18.68 -24.08
N SER A 101 -18.69 -19.68 -24.69
CA SER A 101 -18.22 -20.26 -25.94
C SER A 101 -18.36 -19.23 -27.06
N LYS A 102 -17.24 -18.83 -27.64
CA LYS A 102 -17.19 -18.23 -28.97
C LYS A 102 -16.10 -18.87 -29.79
#